data_AF-A0AAQ4ENC3-F1
#
_entry.id   AF-A0AAQ4ENC3-F1
#
_cell.length_a   1.000
_cell.length_b   1.000
_cell.length_c   1.000
_cell.angle_alpha   90.00
_cell.angle_beta   90.00
_cell.angle_gamma   90.00
#
_symmetry.space_group_name_H-M   'P 1'
#
loop_
_entity.id
_entity.type
_entity.pdbx_description
1 polymer ?
#
loop_
_entity_poly.entity_id
_entity_poly.type
_entity_poly.pdbx_seq_one_letter_code
_entity_poly.pdbx_strand_id
1 'polypeptide(L)'
;MVRLQDHCTRTELEAMTANPTEMLHAQNDGRVLGVAVTVGGGGGSDYDFFSPYFAPWEGVPEDPVCGSAHTVLGPYWAAVLGKEELKAHQASARGGDLYLHVPAGGHRVQVGGHATVVVRGELLM
;
A
#
# COMPACT_ATOMS: atom_id res chain seq x y z
N MET A 1 -4.11 9.37 -0.40
CA MET A 1 -2.85 8.99 0.27
C MET A 1 -2.62 9.94 1.43
N VAL A 2 -2.20 9.42 2.58
CA VAL A 2 -1.81 10.17 3.78
C VAL A 2 -0.38 9.76 4.12
N ARG A 3 0.58 10.68 3.97
CA ARG A 3 1.98 10.44 4.34
C ARG A 3 2.19 10.85 5.79
N LEU A 4 2.63 9.92 6.63
CA LEU A 4 3.02 10.20 8.02
C LEU A 4 4.34 10.97 8.07
N GLN A 5 4.63 11.55 9.24
CA GLN A 5 5.85 12.30 9.47
C GLN A 5 7.07 11.37 9.47
N ASP A 6 8.25 11.88 9.12
CA ASP A 6 9.45 11.05 8.94
C ASP A 6 9.98 10.40 10.23
N HIS A 7 9.54 10.88 11.39
CA HIS A 7 9.85 10.24 12.68
C HIS A 7 8.88 9.13 13.06
N CYS A 8 7.77 8.98 12.33
CA CYS A 8 6.87 7.86 12.53
C CYS A 8 7.55 6.57 12.08
N THR A 9 7.30 5.50 12.83
CA THR A 9 7.88 4.18 12.63
C THR A 9 6.87 3.22 12.03
N ARG A 10 7.36 2.09 11.52
CA ARG A 10 6.52 0.95 11.13
C ARG A 10 5.58 0.52 12.27
N THR A 11 6.10 0.41 13.49
CA THR A 11 5.32 -0.03 14.65
C THR A 11 4.18 0.92 14.96
N GLU A 12 4.41 2.23 14.87
CA GLU A 12 3.36 3.23 15.06
C GLU A 12 2.30 3.14 13.96
N LEU A 13 2.71 2.92 12.71
CA LEU A 13 1.79 2.69 11.60
C LEU A 13 0.93 1.44 11.81
N GLU A 14 1.54 0.32 12.21
CA GLU A 14 0.86 -0.96 12.46
C GLU A 14 -0.08 -0.91 13.69
N ALA A 15 0.20 -0.01 14.63
CA ALA A 15 -0.68 0.24 15.78
C ALA A 15 -1.90 1.10 15.40
N MET A 16 -1.92 1.74 14.23
CA MET A 16 -3.08 2.50 13.77
C MET A 16 -4.22 1.56 13.42
N THR A 17 -5.43 1.90 13.87
CA THR A 17 -6.66 1.22 13.47
C THR A 17 -7.53 2.18 12.69
N ALA A 18 -8.03 1.72 11.54
CA ALA A 18 -9.06 2.43 10.80
C ALA A 18 -10.43 2.07 11.38
N ASN A 19 -11.33 3.06 11.47
CA ASN A 19 -12.74 2.83 11.79
C ASN A 19 -13.55 2.93 10.48
N PRO A 20 -13.94 1.80 9.85
CA PRO A 20 -14.63 1.81 8.57
C PRO A 20 -15.93 2.63 8.61
N THR A 21 -16.68 2.56 9.71
CA THR A 21 -17.94 3.27 9.89
C THR A 21 -17.71 4.78 9.88
N GLU A 22 -16.73 5.27 10.64
CA GLU A 22 -16.39 6.70 10.65
C GLU A 22 -15.86 7.17 9.29
N MET A 23 -15.07 6.35 8.60
CA MET A 23 -14.59 6.68 7.25
C MET A 23 -15.74 6.84 6.26
N LEU A 24 -16.71 5.92 6.26
CA LEU A 24 -17.92 6.01 5.43
C LEU A 24 -18.79 7.22 5.77
N HIS A 25 -18.83 7.63 7.04
CA HIS A 25 -19.53 8.85 7.45
C HIS A 25 -18.79 10.13 7.05
N ALA A 26 -17.45 10.12 7.11
CA ALA A 26 -16.61 11.26 6.76
C ALA A 26 -16.66 11.58 5.25
N GLN A 27 -16.97 10.59 4.42
CA GLN A 27 -17.02 10.73 2.97
C GLN A 27 -18.07 9.79 2.37
N ASN A 28 -19.03 10.31 1.60
CA ASN A 28 -20.03 9.50 0.90
C ASN A 28 -20.43 10.02 -0.50
N ASP A 29 -19.65 10.92 -1.10
CA ASP A 29 -19.94 11.52 -2.42
C ASP A 29 -19.40 10.71 -3.62
N GLY A 30 -18.75 9.57 -3.35
CA GLY A 30 -18.21 8.66 -4.37
C GLY A 30 -16.86 9.09 -4.95
N ARG A 31 -16.21 10.13 -4.44
CA ARG A 31 -14.90 10.59 -4.93
C ARG A 31 -13.71 9.84 -4.33
N VAL A 32 -13.91 9.18 -3.19
CA VAL A 32 -12.85 8.43 -2.50
C VAL A 32 -13.16 6.95 -2.59
N LEU A 33 -12.25 6.19 -3.21
CA LEU A 33 -12.36 4.73 -3.32
C LEU A 33 -11.56 4.02 -2.21
N GLY A 34 -10.55 4.70 -1.65
CA GLY A 34 -9.76 4.18 -0.55
C GLY A 34 -8.68 5.13 -0.08
N VAL A 35 -8.06 4.78 1.04
CA VAL A 35 -7.04 5.56 1.72
C VAL A 35 -5.81 4.67 1.95
N ALA A 36 -4.72 5.02 1.26
CA ALA A 36 -3.38 4.55 1.63
C ALA A 36 -2.80 5.47 2.71
N VAL A 37 -2.41 4.92 3.85
CA VAL A 37 -1.53 5.60 4.82
C VAL A 37 -0.11 5.11 4.55
N THR A 38 0.91 5.97 4.60
CA THR A 38 2.27 5.55 4.26
C THR A 38 3.34 6.24 5.10
N VAL A 39 4.42 5.52 5.38
CA VAL A 39 5.60 6.01 6.09
C VAL A 39 6.86 5.45 5.44
N GLY A 40 7.96 6.20 5.51
CA GLY A 40 9.24 5.76 4.97
C GLY A 40 9.81 4.58 5.75
N GLY A 41 10.71 3.84 5.12
CA GLY A 41 11.40 2.70 5.70
C GLY A 41 12.20 3.04 6.97
N GLY A 42 12.80 4.23 7.00
CA GLY A 42 13.72 4.64 8.05
C GLY A 42 15.08 3.95 7.98
N GLY A 43 15.99 4.33 8.87
CA GLY A 43 17.33 3.74 8.93
C GLY A 43 17.30 2.29 9.39
N GLY A 44 17.91 1.38 8.61
CA GLY A 44 18.03 -0.03 8.95
C GLY A 44 16.86 -0.92 8.53
N SER A 45 15.87 -0.39 7.81
CA SER A 45 14.81 -1.18 7.19
C SER A 45 15.26 -1.76 5.84
N ASP A 46 14.85 -3.00 5.56
CA ASP A 46 15.00 -3.63 4.23
C ASP A 46 13.98 -3.10 3.21
N TYR A 47 13.01 -2.30 3.64
CA TYR A 47 11.95 -1.71 2.83
C TYR A 47 12.11 -0.21 2.75
N ASP A 48 11.84 0.35 1.57
CA ASP A 48 11.86 1.78 1.29
C ASP A 48 10.68 2.52 1.91
N PHE A 49 9.51 1.87 1.98
CA PHE A 49 8.32 2.41 2.65
C PHE A 49 7.33 1.31 3.04
N PHE A 50 6.43 1.68 3.95
CA PHE A 50 5.33 0.86 4.42
C PHE A 50 3.99 1.53 4.12
N SER A 51 2.93 0.75 3.90
CA SER A 51 1.59 1.30 3.76
C SER A 51 0.47 0.27 3.97
N PRO A 52 -0.49 0.47 4.88
CA PRO A 52 -1.80 -0.19 4.79
C PRO A 52 -2.68 0.49 3.74
N TYR A 53 -3.73 -0.22 3.29
CA TYR A 53 -4.73 0.31 2.39
C TYR A 53 -6.14 -0.02 2.87
N PHE A 54 -6.94 1.02 3.11
CA PHE A 54 -8.31 0.91 3.61
C PHE A 54 -9.30 1.31 2.51
N ALA A 55 -10.23 0.44 2.14
CA ALA A 55 -11.19 0.68 1.07
C ALA A 55 -12.64 0.37 1.48
N PRO A 56 -13.15 0.94 2.59
CA PRO A 56 -14.47 0.62 3.09
C PRO A 56 -15.59 0.96 2.10
N TRP A 57 -15.37 1.95 1.22
CA TRP A 57 -16.29 2.31 0.13
C TRP A 57 -16.47 1.19 -0.92
N GLU A 58 -15.49 0.30 -1.05
CA GLU A 58 -15.53 -0.89 -1.92
C GLU A 58 -15.96 -2.14 -1.14
N GLY A 59 -16.45 -1.99 0.09
CA GLY A 59 -16.85 -3.11 0.95
C GLY A 59 -15.68 -3.87 1.57
N VAL A 60 -14.45 -3.36 1.45
CA VAL A 60 -13.23 -3.98 1.98
C VAL A 60 -12.66 -3.09 3.09
N PRO A 61 -12.87 -3.40 4.38
CA PRO A 61 -12.37 -2.58 5.48
C PRO A 61 -10.86 -2.28 5.37
N GLU A 62 -10.08 -3.32 5.08
CA GLU A 62 -8.65 -3.25 4.81
C GLU A 62 -8.30 -4.26 3.70
N ASP A 63 -7.66 -3.80 2.63
CA ASP A 63 -7.13 -4.69 1.59
C ASP A 63 -5.79 -5.26 2.09
N PRO A 64 -5.60 -6.59 2.09
CA PRO A 64 -4.34 -7.16 2.53
C PRO A 64 -3.13 -6.74 1.70
N VAL A 65 -3.26 -6.63 0.36
CA VAL A 65 -2.17 -6.22 -0.55
C VAL A 65 -2.79 -5.59 -1.82
N CYS A 66 -2.68 -4.27 -1.96
CA CYS A 66 -3.30 -3.51 -3.04
C CYS A 66 -2.25 -3.02 -4.06
N GLY A 67 -2.08 -3.74 -5.16
CA GLY A 67 -1.10 -3.38 -6.20
C GLY A 67 -1.39 -2.03 -6.87
N SER A 68 -2.67 -1.70 -7.09
CA SER A 68 -3.06 -0.42 -7.70
C SER A 68 -2.75 0.79 -6.82
N ALA A 69 -2.81 0.66 -5.49
CA ALA A 69 -2.37 1.73 -4.58
C ALA A 69 -0.89 2.11 -4.82
N HIS A 70 -0.06 1.14 -5.22
CA HIS A 70 1.37 1.35 -5.46
C HIS A 70 1.67 2.05 -6.79
N THR A 71 0.71 2.21 -7.70
CA THR A 71 0.87 3.10 -8.86
C THR A 71 0.84 4.58 -8.46
N VAL A 72 0.34 4.89 -7.25
CA VAL A 72 0.38 6.23 -6.64
C VAL A 72 1.55 6.35 -5.66
N LEU A 73 1.75 5.34 -4.80
CA LEU A 73 2.80 5.35 -3.77
C LEU A 73 4.21 5.24 -4.37
N GLY A 74 4.39 4.42 -5.42
CA GLY A 74 5.68 4.21 -6.06
C GLY A 74 6.30 5.51 -6.57
N PRO A 75 5.64 6.28 -7.46
CA PRO A 75 6.16 7.55 -7.94
C PRO A 75 6.41 8.58 -6.84
N TYR A 76 5.55 8.59 -5.82
CA TYR A 76 5.72 9.46 -4.66
C TYR A 76 7.04 9.16 -3.93
N TRP A 77 7.25 7.91 -3.52
CA TRP A 77 8.45 7.52 -2.78
C TRP A 77 9.71 7.50 -3.65
N ALA A 78 9.59 7.19 -4.95
CA ALA A 78 10.68 7.30 -5.91
C ALA A 78 11.24 8.73 -5.95
N ALA A 79 10.35 9.72 -6.03
CA ALA A 79 10.73 11.13 -6.02
C ALA A 79 11.31 11.57 -4.67
N VAL A 80 10.73 11.13 -3.55
CA VAL A 80 11.22 11.46 -2.20
C VAL A 80 12.61 10.88 -1.94
N LEU A 81 12.86 9.64 -2.36
CA LEU A 81 14.10 8.90 -2.08
C LEU A 81 15.16 9.05 -3.19
N GLY A 82 14.80 9.58 -4.35
CA GLY A 82 15.68 9.65 -5.51
C GLY A 82 16.04 8.26 -6.06
N LYS A 83 15.10 7.31 -6.04
CA LYS A 83 15.29 5.90 -6.46
C LYS A 83 14.30 5.53 -7.55
N GLU A 84 14.73 4.70 -8.50
CA GLU A 84 13.84 4.09 -9.50
C GLU A 84 13.33 2.72 -9.04
N GLU A 85 14.16 1.96 -8.32
CA GLU A 85 13.80 0.67 -7.72
C GLU A 85 13.42 0.86 -6.26
N LEU A 86 12.23 0.39 -5.90
CA LEU A 86 11.71 0.46 -4.53
C LEU A 86 11.23 -0.91 -4.06
N LYS A 87 11.49 -1.21 -2.79
CA LYS A 87 10.89 -2.34 -2.09
C LYS A 87 9.90 -1.84 -1.05
N ALA A 88 8.62 -2.10 -1.26
CA ALA A 88 7.55 -1.71 -0.35
C ALA A 88 7.02 -2.90 0.44
N HIS A 89 6.47 -2.65 1.63
CA HIS A 89 5.71 -3.63 2.38
C HIS A 89 4.33 -3.09 2.74
N GLN A 90 3.28 -3.78 2.32
CA GLN A 90 1.93 -3.44 2.72
C GLN A 90 1.67 -3.98 4.14
N ALA A 91 1.62 -3.06 5.11
CA ALA A 91 1.53 -3.37 6.53
C ALA A 91 0.08 -3.67 6.96
N SER A 92 -0.48 -4.76 6.43
CA SER A 92 -1.76 -5.33 6.85
C SER A 92 -1.56 -6.55 7.75
N ALA A 93 -2.62 -7.07 8.35
CA ALA A 93 -2.56 -8.29 9.16
C ALA A 93 -1.98 -9.51 8.41
N ARG A 94 -2.18 -9.60 7.09
CA ARG A 94 -1.59 -10.66 6.25
C ARG A 94 -0.22 -10.27 5.72
N GLY A 95 -0.02 -8.99 5.44
CA GLY A 95 1.19 -8.45 4.85
C GLY A 95 1.39 -8.82 3.38
N GLY A 96 2.27 -8.07 2.71
CA GLY A 96 2.79 -8.43 1.41
C GLY A 96 3.90 -7.51 0.93
N ASP A 97 4.91 -8.10 0.31
CA ASP A 97 6.04 -7.38 -0.25
C ASP A 97 5.74 -7.02 -1.71
N LEU A 98 6.05 -5.79 -2.09
CA LEU A 98 5.95 -5.31 -3.47
C LEU A 98 7.29 -4.77 -3.93
N TYR A 99 7.66 -5.10 -5.16
CA TYR A 99 8.84 -4.62 -5.85
C TYR A 99 8.37 -3.67 -6.95
N LEU A 100 8.83 -2.43 -6.90
CA LEU A 100 8.39 -1.38 -7.81
C LEU A 100 9.57 -0.88 -8.63
N HIS A 101 9.33 -0.76 -9.94
CA HIS A 101 10.23 -0.03 -10.82
C HIS A 101 9.49 1.20 -11.38
N VAL A 102 10.05 2.38 -11.13
CA VAL A 102 9.55 3.69 -11.53
C VAL A 102 10.65 4.39 -12.35
N PRO A 103 10.62 4.28 -13.69
CA PRO A 103 11.64 4.90 -14.55
C PRO A 103 11.66 6.42 -14.44
N ALA A 104 12.84 7.04 -14.50
CA ALA A 104 12.97 8.50 -14.59
C ALA A 104 12.17 9.05 -15.79
N GLY A 105 11.31 10.04 -15.51
CA GLY A 105 10.43 10.66 -16.52
C GLY A 105 9.32 9.75 -17.04
N GLY A 106 9.15 8.55 -16.48
CA GLY A 106 8.19 7.55 -16.94
C GLY A 106 6.75 7.81 -16.49
N HIS A 107 5.79 7.44 -17.34
CA HIS A 107 4.35 7.47 -17.04
C HIS A 107 3.82 6.13 -16.50
N ARG A 108 4.67 5.12 -16.36
CA ARG A 108 4.27 3.76 -15.97
C ARG A 108 5.08 3.28 -14.77
N VAL A 109 4.38 2.66 -13.84
CA VAL A 109 4.94 1.96 -12.69
C VAL A 109 4.83 0.47 -12.96
N GLN A 110 5.93 -0.25 -12.81
CA GLN A 110 5.89 -1.71 -12.76
C GLN A 110 5.71 -2.14 -11.31
N VAL A 111 4.79 -3.06 -11.07
CA VAL A 111 4.50 -3.60 -9.73
C VAL A 111 4.65 -5.11 -9.80
N GLY A 112 5.57 -5.63 -9.01
CA GLY A 112 5.87 -7.06 -8.91
C GLY A 112 5.74 -7.58 -7.48
N GLY A 113 5.56 -8.89 -7.35
CA GLY A 113 5.48 -9.59 -6.08
C GLY A 113 5.59 -11.10 -6.29
N HIS A 114 5.92 -11.82 -5.22
CA HIS A 114 5.94 -13.28 -5.25
C HIS A 114 4.52 -13.85 -5.13
N ALA A 115 4.27 -14.97 -5.79
CA ALA A 115 3.00 -15.69 -5.71
C ALA A 115 3.22 -17.14 -5.30
N THR A 116 2.32 -17.66 -4.47
CA THR A 116 2.31 -19.07 -4.03
C THR A 116 0.92 -19.65 -4.28
N VAL A 117 0.87 -20.84 -4.89
CA VAL A 117 -0.39 -21.57 -5.08
C VAL A 117 -0.85 -22.12 -3.73
N VAL A 118 -2.01 -21.68 -3.25
CA VAL A 118 -2.59 -22.15 -1.98
C VAL A 118 -3.50 -23.37 -2.18
N VAL A 119 -4.29 -23.37 -3.25
CA VAL A 119 -5.18 -24.48 -3.62
C VAL A 119 -5.11 -24.71 -5.12
N ARG A 120 -5.14 -25.96 -5.54
CA ARG A 120 -5.28 -26.38 -6.93
C ARG A 120 -6.38 -27.42 -7.04
N GLY A 121 -7.27 -27.27 -8.00
CA GLY A 121 -8.40 -28.19 -8.21
C GLY A 121 -9.07 -27.98 -9.56
N GLU A 122 -10.19 -28.66 -9.76
CA GLU A 122 -11.01 -28.59 -10.98
C GLU A 122 -12.38 -27.99 -10.66
N LEU A 123 -12.84 -27.06 -11.48
CA LEU A 123 -14.20 -26.51 -11.41
C LEU A 123 -15.06 -27.19 -12.49
N LEU A 124 -16.01 -28.00 -12.07
CA LEU A 124 -17.01 -28.60 -12.96
C LEU A 124 -18.16 -27.62 -13.14
N MET A 125 -18.51 -27.35 -14.39
CA MET A 125 -19.65 -26.50 -14.77
C MET A 125 -20.88 -27.33 -15.11
#